data_AF-A0A2A7H4C8-F1
#
_entry.id   AF-A0A2A7H4C8-F1
#
_cell.length_a   1.000
_cell.length_b   1.000
_cell.length_c   1.000
_cell.angle_alpha   90.00
_cell.angle_beta   90.00
_cell.angle_gamma   90.00
#
_symmetry.space_group_name_H-M   'P 1'
#
loop_
_entity.id
_entity.type
_entity.pdbx_description
1 polymer ?
#
loop_
_entity_poly.entity_id
_entity_poly.type
_entity_poly.pdbx_seq_one_letter_code
_entity_poly.pdbx_strand_id
1 'polypeptide(L)' 'MQRYLALLLALIPISLAVLGIKLMRDTVFGILFSPIPVLWLQFLIGAFCFAIGFYIFGGFVLHRDRKRNKVQARFKR' A
#
# COMPACT_ATOMS: atom_id res chain seq x y z
N MET A 1 18.76 16.64 -0.41
CA MET A 1 18.33 15.83 -1.58
C MET A 1 17.80 14.43 -1.25
N GLN A 2 18.47 13.60 -0.43
CA GLN A 2 18.01 12.23 -0.10
C GLN A 2 16.58 12.10 0.50
N ARG A 3 16.06 13.15 1.17
CA ARG A 3 14.69 13.15 1.74
C ARG A 3 13.59 13.14 0.67
N TYR A 4 13.83 13.75 -0.50
CA TYR A 4 12.87 13.79 -1.60
C TYR A 4 12.82 12.47 -2.36
N LEU A 5 13.97 11.80 -2.57
CA LEU A 5 14.01 10.45 -3.15
C LEU A 5 13.24 9.45 -2.27
N ALA A 6 13.38 9.54 -0.95
CA ALA A 6 12.64 8.70 -0.02
C ALA A 6 11.11 8.89 -0.13
N LEU A 7 10.65 10.12 -0.36
CA LEU A 7 9.24 10.42 -0.60
C LEU A 7 8.76 9.86 -1.94
N LEU A 8 9.59 9.98 -2.98
CA LEU A 8 9.28 9.49 -4.32
C LEU A 8 9.20 7.94 -4.36
N LEU A 9 10.10 7.27 -3.63
CA LEU A 9 10.06 5.82 -3.42
C LEU A 9 8.84 5.37 -2.63
N ALA A 10 8.41 6.15 -1.63
CA ALA A 10 7.19 5.87 -0.87
C ALA A 10 5.92 6.07 -1.71
N LEU A 11 5.98 6.86 -2.79
CA LEU A 11 4.85 7.13 -3.66
C LEU A 11 4.38 5.89 -4.43
N ILE A 12 5.31 4.97 -4.73
CA ILE A 12 5.03 3.72 -5.46
C ILE A 12 4.11 2.77 -4.66
N PRO A 13 4.41 2.40 -3.39
CA PRO A 13 3.52 1.55 -2.61
C PRO A 13 2.21 2.28 -2.25
N ILE A 14 2.24 3.61 -2.10
CA ILE A 14 1.03 4.40 -1.87
C ILE A 14 0.10 4.34 -3.08
N SER A 15 0.61 4.54 -4.30
CA SER A 15 -0.22 4.48 -5.51
C SER A 15 -0.79 3.08 -5.73
N LEU A 16 -0.02 2.04 -5.43
CA LEU A 16 -0.50 0.65 -5.45
C LEU A 16 -1.63 0.41 -4.44
N ALA A 17 -1.51 0.95 -3.23
CA ALA A 17 -2.57 0.86 -2.22
C ALA A 17 -3.86 1.60 -2.65
N VAL A 18 -3.73 2.79 -3.25
CA VAL A 18 -4.86 3.56 -3.78
C VAL A 18 -5.56 2.81 -4.93
N LEU A 19 -4.80 2.16 -5.81
CA LEU A 19 -5.37 1.29 -6.86
C LEU A 19 -6.14 0.11 -6.26
N GLY A 20 -5.63 -0.50 -5.19
CA GLY A 20 -6.32 -1.56 -4.46
C GLY A 20 -7.66 -1.09 -3.89
N ILE A 21 -7.68 0.07 -3.21
CA ILE A 21 -8.92 0.68 -2.68
C ILE A 21 -9.90 0.98 -3.80
N LYS A 22 -9.42 1.51 -4.94
CA LYS A 22 -10.27 1.80 -6.09
C LYS A 22 -10.99 0.54 -6.59
N LEU A 23 -10.26 -0.57 -6.74
CA LEU A 23 -10.84 -1.85 -7.16
C LEU A 23 -11.88 -2.36 -6.14
N MET A 24 -11.59 -2.27 -4.84
CA MET A 24 -12.52 -2.67 -3.78
C MET A 24 -13.79 -1.82 -3.79
N ARG A 25 -13.65 -0.50 -3.94
CA ARG A 25 -14.79 0.42 -4.09
C ARG A 25 -15.66 0.03 -5.28
N ASP A 26 -15.04 -0.23 -6.42
CA ASP A 26 -15.77 -0.57 -7.65
C ASP A 26 -16.59 -1.86 -7.48
N THR A 27 -16.14 -2.81 -6.64
CA THR A 27 -16.94 -4.00 -6.30
C THR A 27 -18.16 -3.72 -5.44
N VAL A 28 -18.09 -2.73 -4.54
CA VAL A 28 -19.23 -2.32 -3.71
C VAL A 28 -20.35 -1.73 -4.58
N PHE A 29 -19.99 -1.07 -5.68
CA PHE A 29 -20.94 -0.51 -6.64
C PHE A 29 -21.33 -1.48 -7.78
N GLY A 30 -20.86 -2.74 -7.75
CA GLY A 30 -21.16 -3.72 -8.81
C GLY A 30 -20.48 -3.41 -10.15
N ILE A 31 -19.47 -2.54 -10.16
CA ILE A 31 -18.75 -2.12 -11.37
C ILE A 31 -17.61 -3.10 -11.62
N LEU A 32 -17.78 -3.95 -12.64
CA LEU A 32 -16.74 -4.85 -13.10
C LEU A 32 -15.64 -4.09 -13.84
N PHE A 33 -14.40 -4.29 -13.42
CA PHE A 33 -13.23 -3.80 -14.15
C PHE A 33 -12.72 -4.89 -15.10
N SER A 34 -12.89 -4.70 -16.41
CA SER A 34 -12.29 -5.62 -17.41
C SER A 34 -10.77 -5.60 -17.28
N PRO A 35 -10.07 -6.75 -17.21
CA PRO A 35 -10.48 -8.10 -17.63
C PRO A 35 -10.95 -9.05 -16.50
N ILE A 36 -11.31 -8.55 -15.32
CA ILE A 36 -11.66 -9.40 -14.18
C ILE A 36 -13.09 -9.95 -14.35
N PRO A 37 -13.31 -11.28 -14.35
CA PRO A 37 -14.60 -11.87 -14.70
C PRO A 37 -15.65 -11.86 -13.58
N VAL A 38 -15.24 -11.66 -12.32
CA VAL A 38 -16.14 -11.76 -11.14
C VAL A 38 -15.80 -10.73 -10.06
N LEU A 39 -16.85 -10.19 -9.41
CA LEU A 39 -16.75 -9.14 -8.38
C LEU A 39 -15.95 -9.55 -7.15
N TRP A 40 -16.15 -10.77 -6.64
CA TRP A 40 -15.43 -11.24 -5.45
C TRP A 40 -13.92 -11.38 -5.70
N LEU A 41 -13.52 -11.74 -6.92
CA LEU A 41 -12.12 -11.82 -7.32
C LEU A 41 -11.53 -10.41 -7.47
N GLN A 42 -12.28 -9.47 -8.05
CA GLN A 42 -11.88 -8.05 -8.09
C GLN A 42 -11.65 -7.48 -6.68
N PHE A 43 -12.48 -7.87 -5.71
CA PHE A 43 -12.33 -7.46 -4.32
C PHE A 43 -11.07 -8.08 -3.70
N LEU A 44 -10.82 -9.37 -3.90
CA LEU A 44 -9.62 -10.04 -3.41
C LEU A 44 -8.33 -9.47 -4.01
N ILE A 45 -8.32 -9.20 -5.32
CA ILE A 45 -7.18 -8.56 -6.00
C ILE A 45 -6.96 -7.15 -5.42
N GLY A 46 -8.02 -6.38 -5.23
CA GLY A 46 -7.96 -5.06 -4.62
C GLY A 46 -7.42 -5.11 -3.18
N ALA A 47 -7.92 -6.04 -2.36
CA ALA A 47 -7.49 -6.26 -0.98
C ALA A 47 -6.01 -6.69 -0.92
N PHE A 48 -5.57 -7.57 -1.81
CA PHE A 48 -4.18 -8.02 -1.88
C PHE A 48 -3.24 -6.89 -2.31
N CYS A 49 -3.61 -6.11 -3.33
CA CYS A 49 -2.86 -4.92 -3.72
C CYS A 49 -2.76 -3.93 -2.56
N PHE A 50 -3.88 -3.64 -1.88
CA PHE A 50 -3.89 -2.76 -0.72
C PHE A 50 -2.97 -3.28 0.40
N ALA A 51 -3.07 -4.56 0.76
CA ALA A 51 -2.27 -5.17 1.81
C ALA A 51 -0.76 -5.13 1.50
N ILE A 52 -0.38 -5.44 0.25
CA ILE A 52 1.02 -5.36 -0.19
C ILE A 52 1.53 -3.92 -0.17
N GLY A 53 0.78 -2.99 -0.76
CA GLY A 53 1.13 -1.57 -0.77
C GLY A 53 1.32 -1.03 0.65
N PHE A 54 0.40 -1.38 1.55
CA PHE A 54 0.48 -0.99 2.95
C PHE A 54 1.65 -1.65 3.69
N TYR A 55 1.91 -2.93 3.46
CA TYR A 55 3.03 -3.65 4.08
C TYR A 55 4.39 -3.06 3.68
N ILE A 56 4.59 -2.81 2.38
CA ILE A 56 5.83 -2.21 1.86
C ILE A 56 5.98 -0.78 2.40
N PHE A 57 4.91 0.01 2.38
CA PHE A 57 4.93 1.37 2.90
C PHE A 57 5.26 1.41 4.41
N GLY A 58 4.60 0.57 5.21
CA GLY A 58 4.85 0.45 6.66
C GLY A 58 6.28 0.01 6.96
N GLY A 59 6.81 -0.98 6.22
CA GLY A 59 8.20 -1.41 6.34
C GLY A 59 9.20 -0.31 6.00
N PHE A 60 8.93 0.47 4.96
CA PHE A 60 9.75 1.62 4.57
C PHE A 60 9.77 2.73 5.65
N VAL A 61 8.60 3.07 6.19
CA VAL A 61 8.47 4.04 7.28
C VAL A 61 9.23 3.56 8.52
N LEU A 62 9.07 2.30 8.91
CA LEU A 62 9.74 1.73 10.07
C LEU A 62 11.28 1.74 9.91
N HIS A 63 11.79 1.32 8.75
CA HIS A 63 13.23 1.36 8.46
C HIS A 63 13.78 2.79 8.54
N ARG A 64 13.03 3.77 8.01
CA ARG A 64 13.43 5.18 8.04
C ARG A 64 13.43 5.75 9.46
N ASP A 65 12.42 5.43 10.26
CA ASP A 65 12.29 5.97 11.61
C ASP A 65 13.26 5.30 12.61
N ARG A 66 13.64 4.04 12.36
CA ARG A 66 14.72 3.37 13.10
C ARG A 66 16.04 4.12 13.00
N LYS A 67 16.42 4.58 11.80
CA LYS A 67 17.64 5.39 11.59
C LYS A 67 17.63 6.72 12.34
N ARG A 68 16.47 7.20 12.79
CA ARG A 68 16.33 8.48 13.52
C ARG A 68 16.05 8.29 15.01
N ASN A 69 16.12 7.06 15.53
CA ASN A 69 15.82 6.72 16.92
C ASN A 69 14.41 7.15 17.40
N LYS A 70 13.47 7.38 16.48
CA LYS A 70 12.09 7.81 16.79
C LYS A 70 11.10 6.68 16.98
N VAL A 71 11.58 5.43 17.02
CA VAL A 71 10.77 4.23 17.20
C VAL A 71 10.71 3.82 18.68
N GLN A 72 9.59 3.22 19.08
CA GLN A 72 9.42 2.64 20.43
C GLN A 72 10.52 1.61 20.71
N ALA A 73 10.85 1.38 21.99
CA ALA A 73 11.93 0.47 22.42
C ALA A 73 11.82 -0.94 21.82
N ARG A 74 10.59 -1.44 21.57
CA ARG A 74 10.32 -2.73 20.92
C ARG A 74 10.85 -2.83 19.47
N PHE A 75 10.99 -1.71 18.77
CA PHE A 75 11.38 -1.65 17.36
C PHE A 75 12.80 -1.11 17.11
N LYS A 76 13.58 -0.90 18.18
CA LYS A 76 14.98 -0.43 18.13
C LYS A 76 16.03 -1.51 17.80
N ARG A 77 15.62 -2.78 17.65
CA ARG A 77 16.52 -3.87 17.24
C ARG A 77 17.07 -3.67 15.83
#